data_AF-A0A7C1R1L9-F1
#
_entry.id   AF-A0A7C1R1L9-F1
#
_cell.length_a   1.000
_cell.length_b   1.000
_cell.length_c   1.000
_cell.angle_alpha   90.00
_cell.angle_beta   90.00
_cell.angle_gamma   90.00
#
_symmetry.space_group_name_H-M   'P 1'
#
loop_
_entity.id
_entity.type
_entity.pdbx_description
1 polymer ?
#
loop_
_entity_poly.entity_id
_entity_poly.type
_entity_poly.pdbx_seq_one_letter_code
_entity_poly.pdbx_strand_id
1 'polypeptide(L)' 'MQYVDEFETNEIELRISPFCQDGKIELNIPVNGETIKVEYIALRGEHTVQIEKCEINFSVIVLGNEEITLA' A
#
# COMPACT_ATOMS: atom_id res chain seq x y z
N MET A 1 6.93 20.41 20.50
CA MET A 1 5.84 19.42 20.59
C MET A 1 5.74 18.81 19.22
N GLN A 2 5.72 17.48 19.10
CA GLN A 2 5.52 16.84 17.81
C GLN A 2 4.02 16.68 17.54
N TYR A 3 3.57 17.01 16.32
CA TYR A 3 2.18 16.88 15.89
C TYR A 3 2.09 16.33 14.46
N VAL A 4 0.92 15.79 14.11
CA VAL A 4 0.65 15.28 12.75
C VAL A 4 0.63 16.46 11.78
N ASP A 5 1.24 16.30 10.61
CA ASP A 5 1.46 17.35 9.58
C ASP A 5 2.50 18.42 9.94
N GLU A 6 3.35 18.17 10.94
CA GLU A 6 4.51 19.03 11.21
C GLU A 6 5.53 19.03 10.04
N PHE A 7 5.61 17.92 9.29
CA PHE A 7 6.48 17.74 8.13
C PHE A 7 5.76 17.03 7.00
N GLU A 8 6.19 17.29 5.76
CA GLU A 8 5.78 16.49 4.60
C GLU A 8 6.25 15.03 4.76
N THR A 9 5.37 14.12 4.39
CA THR A 9 5.69 12.68 4.36
C THR A 9 6.47 12.39 3.08
N ASN A 10 7.58 11.66 3.18
CA ASN A 10 8.39 11.25 2.02
C ASN A 10 8.38 9.74 1.79
N GLU A 11 7.93 8.96 2.78
CA GLU A 11 7.87 7.51 2.74
C GLU A 11 6.67 6.99 3.53
N ILE A 12 5.99 5.98 2.99
CA ILE A 12 4.90 5.24 3.65
C ILE A 12 5.28 3.76 3.70
N GLU A 13 5.26 3.19 4.90
CA GLU A 13 5.41 1.74 5.09
C GLU A 13 4.04 1.07 4.98
N LEU A 14 3.84 0.27 3.93
CA LEU A 14 2.61 -0.48 3.68
C LEU A 14 2.79 -1.93 4.12
N ARG A 15 2.10 -2.32 5.19
CA ARG A 15 2.09 -3.70 5.69
C ARG A 15 0.89 -4.46 5.16
N ILE A 16 1.13 -5.57 4.48
CA ILE A 16 0.09 -6.36 3.82
C ILE A 16 0.03 -7.75 4.42
N SER A 17 -1.14 -8.10 4.96
CA SER A 17 -1.49 -9.47 5.28
C SER A 17 -2.17 -10.10 4.07
N PRO A 18 -1.59 -11.13 3.43
CA PRO A 18 -2.18 -11.78 2.27
C PRO A 18 -3.59 -12.34 2.54
N PHE A 19 -4.42 -12.42 1.50
CA PHE A 19 -5.74 -13.02 1.61
C PHE A 19 -5.63 -14.53 1.49
N CYS A 20 -6.45 -15.28 2.22
CA CYS A 20 -6.53 -16.73 2.07
C CYS A 20 -7.35 -17.19 0.84
N GLN A 21 -8.07 -16.26 0.20
CA GLN A 21 -8.97 -16.51 -0.92
C GLN A 21 -8.95 -15.33 -1.89
N ASP A 22 -9.53 -15.51 -3.08
CA ASP A 22 -9.66 -14.44 -4.05
C ASP A 22 -10.41 -13.23 -3.46
N GLY A 23 -9.90 -12.03 -3.76
CA GLY A 23 -10.44 -10.80 -3.20
C GLY A 23 -9.72 -9.54 -3.69
N LYS A 24 -10.38 -8.39 -3.51
CA LYS A 24 -9.82 -7.08 -3.81
C LYS A 24 -10.10 -6.13 -2.65
N ILE A 25 -9.12 -5.31 -2.29
CA ILE A 25 -9.29 -4.15 -1.42
C ILE A 25 -8.68 -2.92 -2.08
N GLU A 26 -9.33 -1.78 -1.86
CA GLU A 26 -8.86 -0.47 -2.30
C GLU A 26 -8.65 0.40 -1.05
N LEU A 27 -7.49 1.03 -0.98
CA LEU A 27 -7.16 2.03 0.03
C LEU A 27 -6.93 3.38 -0.68
N ASN A 28 -7.51 4.43 -0.12
CA ASN A 28 -7.22 5.80 -0.53
C ASN A 28 -6.48 6.47 0.62
N ILE A 29 -5.22 6.83 0.39
CA ILE A 29 -4.33 7.37 1.42
C ILE A 29 -4.18 8.87 1.19
N PRO A 30 -4.79 9.73 2.03
CA PRO A 30 -4.55 11.17 1.96
C PRO A 30 -3.17 11.49 2.55
N VAL A 31 -2.30 12.12 1.76
CA VAL A 31 -0.94 12.49 2.18
C VAL A 31 -0.46 13.72 1.39
N ASN A 32 0.20 14.65 2.07
CA ASN A 32 0.72 15.92 1.49
C ASN A 32 -0.30 16.70 0.64
N GLY A 33 -1.59 16.64 1.00
CA GLY A 33 -2.67 17.33 0.26
C GLY A 33 -3.15 16.60 -0.99
N GLU A 34 -2.59 15.43 -1.31
CA GLU A 34 -3.04 14.54 -2.38
C GLU A 34 -3.73 13.29 -1.81
N THR A 35 -4.37 12.50 -2.67
CA THR A 35 -4.92 11.19 -2.29
C THR A 35 -4.36 10.14 -3.23
N ILE A 36 -3.58 9.21 -2.69
CA ILE A 36 -2.93 8.14 -3.45
C ILE A 36 -3.81 6.89 -3.36
N LYS A 37 -4.18 6.33 -4.51
CA LYS A 37 -4.89 5.05 -4.56
C LYS A 37 -3.92 3.87 -4.47
N VAL A 38 -4.22 2.91 -3.60
CA VAL A 38 -3.54 1.62 -3.50
C VAL A 38 -4.58 0.51 -3.68
N GLU A 39 -4.33 -0.40 -4.60
CA GLU A 39 -5.18 -1.59 -4.79
C GLU A 39 -4.39 -2.84 -4.45
N TYR A 40 -5.00 -3.75 -3.71
CA TYR A 40 -4.47 -5.08 -3.47
C TYR A 40 -5.46 -6.13 -3.95
N ILE A 41 -4.98 -7.03 -4.81
CA ILE A 41 -5.76 -8.04 -5.51
C ILE A 41 -5.13 -9.41 -5.24
N ALA A 42 -5.90 -10.34 -4.70
CA ALA A 42 -5.59 -11.75 -4.69
C ALA A 42 -6.51 -12.46 -5.71
N LEU A 43 -5.93 -13.15 -6.68
CA LEU A 43 -6.69 -13.86 -7.70
C LEU A 43 -5.96 -15.12 -8.13
N ARG A 44 -6.60 -16.29 -7.99
CA ARG A 44 -6.04 -17.60 -8.36
C ARG A 44 -4.70 -17.91 -7.68
N GLY A 45 -4.54 -17.46 -6.44
CA GLY A 45 -3.31 -17.63 -5.66
C GLY A 45 -2.20 -16.63 -5.99
N GLU A 46 -2.41 -15.70 -6.92
CA GLU A 46 -1.48 -14.62 -7.20
C GLU A 46 -1.87 -13.37 -6.41
N HIS A 47 -0.87 -12.69 -5.84
CA HIS A 47 -1.04 -11.49 -5.03
C HIS A 47 -0.38 -10.30 -5.72
N THR A 48 -1.16 -9.27 -6.03
CA THR A 48 -0.70 -8.06 -6.72
C THR A 48 -1.07 -6.82 -5.94
N VAL A 49 -0.13 -5.89 -5.81
CA VAL A 49 -0.35 -4.56 -5.25
C VAL A 49 -0.04 -3.52 -6.31
N GLN A 50 -0.99 -2.64 -6.54
CA GLN A 50 -0.87 -1.51 -7.46
C GLN A 50 -0.90 -0.23 -6.65
N ILE A 51 0.10 0.62 -6.85
CA ILE A 51 0.20 1.92 -6.21
C ILE A 51 0.12 2.96 -7.32
N GLU A 52 -0.85 3.86 -7.22
CA GLU A 52 -0.97 4.97 -8.14
C GLU A 52 0.33 5.78 -8.16
N LYS A 53 0.74 6.22 -9.36
CA LYS A 53 1.97 6.99 -9.52
C LYS A 53 1.93 8.25 -8.65
N CYS A 54 2.91 8.39 -7.77
CA CYS A 54 3.04 9.49 -6.82
C CYS A 54 4.52 9.80 -6.56
N GLU A 55 4.80 10.90 -5.86
CA GLU A 55 6.16 11.31 -5.47
C GLU A 55 6.61 10.67 -4.14
N ILE A 56 5.70 10.01 -3.43
CA ILE A 56 5.94 9.38 -2.14
C ILE A 56 6.57 8.00 -2.33
N ASN A 57 7.59 7.68 -1.55
CA ASN A 57 8.19 6.34 -1.57
C ASN A 57 7.30 5.36 -0.79
N PHE A 58 7.15 4.15 -1.31
CA PHE A 58 6.43 3.08 -0.61
C PHE A 58 7.38 1.93 -0.28
N SER A 59 7.42 1.57 0.99
CA SER A 59 8.08 0.36 1.47
C SER A 59 7.01 -0.69 1.75
N VAL A 60 6.94 -1.73 0.92
CA VAL A 60 5.92 -2.77 1.05
C VAL A 60 6.47 -3.95 1.83
N ILE A 61 5.84 -4.24 2.97
CA ILE A 61 6.20 -5.35 3.85
C ILE A 61 5.07 -6.38 3.84
N VAL A 62 5.38 -7.57 3.36
CA VAL A 62 4.44 -8.70 3.39
C VAL A 62 4.53 -9.41 4.73
N LEU A 63 3.37 -9.56 5.39
CA LEU A 63 3.23 -10.29 6.63
C LEU A 63 2.84 -11.73 6.32
N GLY A 64 3.83 -12.62 6.25
CA GLY A 64 3.62 -14.04 5.93
C GLY A 64 4.67 -14.55 4.96
N ASN A 65 4.35 -15.66 4.29
CA ASN A 65 5.25 -16.35 3.35
C ASN A 65 4.82 -16.21 1.89
N GLU A 66 3.77 -15.45 1.60
CA GLU A 66 3.30 -15.23 0.22
C GLU A 66 4.20 -14.22 -0.49
N GLU A 67 4.42 -14.44 -1.77
CA GLU A 67 5.08 -13.46 -2.64
C GLU A 67 4.04 -12.47 -3.17
N ILE A 68 4.39 -11.18 -3.18
CA ILE A 68 3.55 -10.12 -3.73
C ILE A 68 4.27 -9.46 -4.90
N THR A 69 3.55 -9.33 -6.01
CA THR A 69 4.00 -8.55 -7.17
C THR A 69 3.58 -7.10 -7.02
N LEU A 70 4.53 -6.18 -7.17
CA LEU A 70 4.28 -4.75 -7.29
C LEU A 70 4.09 -4.42 -8.78
N ALA A 71 2.94 -3.84 -9.12
CA ALA A 71 2.53 -3.54 -10.50
C ALA A 71 2.25 -2.05 -10.72
#